data_AF-A0A9W7Z339-F1
#
_entry.id   AF-A0A9W7Z339-F1
#
_cell.length_a   1.000
_cell.length_b   1.000
_cell.length_c   1.000
_cell.angle_alpha   90.00
_cell.angle_beta   90.00
_cell.angle_gamma   90.00
#
_symmetry.space_group_name_H-M   'P 1'
#
loop_
_entity.id
_entity.type
_entity.pdbx_description
1 polymer ?
#
loop_
_entity_poly.entity_id
_entity_poly.type
_entity_poly.pdbx_seq_one_letter_code
_entity_poly.pdbx_strand_id
1 'polypeptide(L)'
;MSQLSPATADYVLSAKAGIESLEYIDDLLREYLLFRGFTSTLQAFESDLEQDRDQGFHADKIVDELLSMARELRLDSLQEYWRYLSFRFFSHLSPKYQRTTKMFEKRLLRLFLVSAAKAGRRHDIRAFMGQHGTELGQQADWIPWLGLEYIDQPHERPEFEAYFADEWAASLRAALSDFMQTVFPAMAVPRILLFDKDRREREALQRKLHIFEEHMRGETKITAHESGDGSRPVGLVEDHIGPAVVSPRLMPALSTGGRPAELDHTTELDHTSEPDHMPVHVVPTDEPSSVLRISQEDIFLEHNAGISLAKFSASGELIASYDDESVLRVWAPDPSSTQPKLKNELDFAVTAIAWDRRHTHLLYLYDETGFIHTLNTKSNLLGRHPVFDRRHPWLQCMLPSAASSTLLTVCSAKPESSSDVAVLLWDAAASRTVASRRLPASPDAHGVCAALNHNATLAALAYSSGHICLVDARSLETVATINTAQRDVCAVELSRDEDSLVAVTESGALTRWSLRKSHELLAESSLDIGASALPDSRLDCDRVAFTPDRDCIVAAPRDQCLIFNIDSASLSDCTRRHKDLISVIDVAADRMLSASEDGTVRVAQYRKV
;
A
#
# COMPACT_ATOMS: atom_id res chain seq x y z
N MET A 1 -14.32 -14.16 7.13
CA MET A 1 -13.99 -14.10 8.57
C MET A 1 -12.65 -14.81 8.83
N SER A 2 -11.53 -14.12 8.58
CA SER A 2 -10.15 -14.52 8.97
C SER A 2 -9.22 -13.40 8.46
N GLN A 3 -8.40 -12.66 9.21
CA GLN A 3 -7.82 -12.81 10.53
C GLN A 3 -7.81 -11.42 11.22
N LEU A 4 -8.56 -11.24 12.30
CA LEU A 4 -8.39 -10.10 13.20
C LEU A 4 -7.40 -10.55 14.30
N SER A 5 -6.51 -9.67 14.78
CA SER A 5 -5.69 -9.99 15.96
C SER A 5 -6.61 -10.40 17.12
N PRO A 6 -6.19 -11.27 18.07
CA PRO A 6 -7.07 -11.72 19.16
C PRO A 6 -7.73 -10.56 19.90
N ALA A 7 -6.99 -9.47 20.13
CA ALA A 7 -7.51 -8.26 20.78
C ALA A 7 -8.51 -7.49 19.89
N THR A 8 -8.30 -7.43 18.57
CA THR A 8 -9.22 -6.78 17.64
C THR A 8 -10.47 -7.64 17.39
N ALA A 9 -10.32 -8.96 17.37
CA ALA A 9 -11.41 -9.91 17.28
C ALA A 9 -12.28 -9.84 18.54
N ASP A 10 -11.66 -9.80 19.73
CA ASP A 10 -12.36 -9.61 21.00
C ASP A 10 -13.08 -8.27 21.04
N TYR A 11 -12.47 -7.18 20.53
CA TYR A 11 -13.12 -5.89 20.44
C TYR A 11 -14.36 -5.92 19.52
N VAL A 12 -14.24 -6.47 18.32
CA VAL A 12 -15.34 -6.58 17.34
C VAL A 12 -16.47 -7.46 17.88
N LEU A 13 -16.14 -8.58 18.54
CA LEU A 13 -17.11 -9.43 19.21
C LEU A 13 -17.79 -8.69 20.38
N SER A 14 -17.02 -7.89 21.12
CA SER A 14 -17.55 -7.03 22.19
C SER A 14 -18.49 -5.96 21.67
N ALA A 15 -18.13 -5.33 20.55
CA ALA A 15 -18.90 -4.31 19.88
C ALA A 15 -20.22 -4.88 19.37
N LYS A 16 -20.18 -6.05 18.71
CA LYS A 16 -21.37 -6.76 18.24
C LYS A 16 -22.31 -7.12 19.40
N ALA A 17 -21.79 -7.72 20.46
CA ALA A 17 -22.57 -8.06 21.65
C ALA A 17 -23.17 -6.82 22.34
N GLY A 18 -22.47 -5.68 22.31
CA GLY A 18 -22.97 -4.42 22.84
C GLY A 18 -24.15 -3.88 22.04
N ILE A 19 -24.08 -3.91 20.70
CA ILE A 19 -25.18 -3.52 19.80
C ILE A 19 -26.39 -4.47 19.97
N GLU A 20 -26.17 -5.77 20.17
CA GLU A 20 -27.26 -6.72 20.46
C GLU A 20 -27.98 -6.44 21.80
N SER A 21 -27.34 -5.70 22.71
CA SER A 21 -27.92 -5.32 24.01
C SER A 21 -28.57 -3.94 24.04
N LEU A 22 -28.70 -3.26 22.89
CA LEU A 22 -29.11 -1.87 22.82
C LEU A 22 -30.50 -1.63 23.42
N GLU A 23 -31.48 -2.48 23.07
CA GLU A 23 -32.83 -2.42 23.65
C GLU A 23 -32.85 -2.55 25.18
N TYR A 24 -32.00 -3.44 25.72
CA TYR A 24 -31.86 -3.63 27.16
C TYR A 24 -31.24 -2.39 27.85
N ILE A 25 -30.24 -1.77 27.21
CA ILE A 25 -29.63 -0.54 27.73
C ILE A 25 -30.63 0.61 27.67
N ASP A 26 -31.44 0.70 26.62
CA ASP A 26 -32.51 1.70 26.54
C ASP A 26 -33.52 1.52 27.68
N ASP A 27 -33.89 0.29 28.03
CA ASP A 27 -34.76 0.01 29.19
C ASP A 27 -34.13 0.45 30.52
N LEU A 28 -32.83 0.19 30.71
CA LEU A 28 -32.11 0.66 31.90
C LEU A 28 -32.06 2.19 31.97
N LEU A 29 -31.88 2.87 30.83
CA LEU A 29 -31.91 4.33 30.76
C LEU A 29 -33.31 4.87 31.09
N ARG A 30 -34.37 4.23 30.57
CA ARG A 30 -35.77 4.57 30.91
C ARG A 30 -36.00 4.46 32.42
N GLU A 31 -35.63 3.33 33.02
CA GLU A 31 -35.80 3.09 34.46
C GLU A 31 -35.02 4.12 35.29
N TYR A 32 -33.77 4.40 34.91
CA TYR A 32 -32.92 5.37 35.61
C TYR A 32 -33.47 6.79 35.54
N LEU A 33 -33.86 7.26 34.35
CA LEU A 33 -34.43 8.59 34.17
C LEU A 33 -35.75 8.75 34.93
N LEU A 34 -36.60 7.71 34.92
CA LEU A 34 -37.84 7.68 35.68
C LEU A 34 -37.58 7.73 37.19
N PHE A 35 -36.67 6.91 37.71
CA PHE A 35 -36.31 6.86 39.13
C PHE A 35 -35.77 8.20 39.66
N ARG A 36 -34.98 8.90 38.85
CA ARG A 36 -34.42 10.22 39.20
C ARG A 36 -35.43 11.38 39.06
N GLY A 37 -36.58 11.13 38.44
CA GLY A 37 -37.61 12.15 38.19
C GLY A 37 -37.30 13.06 36.99
N PHE A 38 -36.45 12.62 36.05
CA PHE A 38 -36.07 13.37 34.85
C PHE A 38 -37.09 13.17 33.72
N THR A 39 -38.36 13.49 33.97
CA THR A 39 -39.47 13.19 33.06
C THR A 39 -39.39 13.93 31.73
N SER A 40 -38.96 15.20 31.72
CA SER A 40 -38.75 15.96 30.46
C SER A 40 -37.63 15.37 29.59
N THR A 41 -36.58 14.83 30.22
CA THR A 41 -35.48 14.16 29.50
C THR A 41 -35.91 12.79 28.99
N LEU A 42 -36.72 12.05 29.76
CA LEU A 42 -37.29 10.78 29.32
C LEU A 42 -38.18 10.97 28.09
N GLN A 43 -39.04 11.98 28.09
CA GLN A 43 -39.90 12.28 26.94
C GLN A 43 -39.08 12.68 25.69
N ALA A 44 -38.02 13.47 25.87
CA ALA A 44 -37.11 13.81 24.76
C ALA A 44 -36.40 12.56 24.22
N PHE A 45 -35.91 11.70 25.11
CA PHE A 45 -35.26 10.43 24.73
C PHE A 45 -36.20 9.49 23.97
N GLU A 46 -37.46 9.34 24.42
CA GLU A 46 -38.46 8.54 23.72
C GLU A 46 -38.77 9.11 22.33
N SER A 47 -38.90 10.42 22.21
CA SER A 47 -39.09 11.09 20.91
C SER A 47 -37.89 10.89 19.97
N ASP A 48 -36.67 10.89 20.49
CA ASP A 48 -35.47 10.67 19.70
C ASP A 48 -35.38 9.21 19.22
N LEU A 49 -35.79 8.24 20.06
CA LEU A 49 -35.86 6.82 19.70
C LEU A 49 -36.93 6.55 18.61
N GLU A 50 -38.08 7.22 18.68
CA GLU A 50 -39.12 7.10 17.64
C GLU A 50 -38.66 7.64 16.27
N GLN A 51 -37.69 8.57 16.26
CA GLN A 51 -37.15 9.21 15.07
C GLN A 51 -35.77 8.66 14.67
N ASP A 52 -35.37 7.52 15.23
CA ASP A 52 -34.05 6.93 15.02
C ASP A 52 -33.88 6.45 13.56
N ARG A 53 -33.13 7.24 12.79
CA ARG A 53 -32.76 6.91 11.40
C ARG A 53 -31.76 5.77 11.31
N ASP A 54 -31.06 5.45 12.40
CA ASP A 54 -30.10 4.35 12.48
C ASP A 54 -30.79 3.00 12.76
N GLN A 55 -32.12 3.00 12.97
CA GLN A 55 -32.95 1.81 13.13
C GLN A 55 -32.39 0.83 14.17
N GLY A 56 -31.86 1.33 15.30
CA GLY A 56 -31.22 0.52 16.34
C GLY A 56 -30.01 -0.28 15.85
N PHE A 57 -29.35 0.15 14.76
CA PHE A 57 -28.27 -0.56 14.08
C PHE A 57 -28.67 -1.93 13.51
N HIS A 58 -29.97 -2.15 13.27
CA HIS A 58 -30.44 -3.35 12.59
C HIS A 58 -30.19 -3.25 11.08
N ALA A 59 -29.11 -3.87 10.62
CA ALA A 59 -28.70 -3.92 9.22
C ALA A 59 -29.86 -4.27 8.26
N ASP A 60 -30.64 -5.31 8.58
CA ASP A 60 -31.75 -5.74 7.72
C ASP A 60 -32.85 -4.68 7.57
N LYS A 61 -33.17 -3.93 8.63
CA LYS A 61 -34.20 -2.87 8.59
C LYS A 61 -33.76 -1.72 7.69
N ILE A 62 -32.52 -1.27 7.83
CA ILE A 62 -31.93 -0.20 7.01
C ILE A 62 -31.90 -0.61 5.53
N VAL A 63 -31.44 -1.82 5.26
CA VAL A 63 -31.37 -2.36 3.90
C VAL A 63 -32.76 -2.47 3.30
N ASP A 64 -33.76 -2.91 4.07
CA ASP A 64 -35.13 -3.01 3.60
C ASP A 64 -35.74 -1.66 3.29
N GLU A 65 -35.44 -0.65 4.09
CA GLU A 65 -35.86 0.72 3.83
C GLU A 65 -35.26 1.25 2.52
N LEU A 66 -33.94 1.08 2.31
CA LEU A 66 -33.25 1.46 1.07
C LEU A 66 -33.85 0.77 -0.15
N LEU A 67 -34.08 -0.54 -0.08
CA LEU A 67 -34.67 -1.30 -1.18
C LEU A 67 -36.13 -0.92 -1.40
N SER A 68 -36.90 -0.60 -0.35
CA SER A 68 -38.28 -0.11 -0.47
C SER A 68 -38.33 1.23 -1.18
N MET A 69 -37.47 2.19 -0.79
CA MET A 69 -37.38 3.49 -1.46
C MET A 69 -37.03 3.34 -2.95
N ALA A 70 -36.12 2.42 -3.29
CA ALA A 70 -35.78 2.12 -4.67
C ALA A 70 -36.96 1.51 -5.46
N ARG A 71 -37.74 0.61 -4.86
CA ARG A 71 -38.91 -0.03 -5.50
C ARG A 71 -40.12 0.90 -5.63
N GLU A 72 -40.33 1.78 -4.66
CA GLU A 72 -41.40 2.79 -4.65
C GLU A 72 -41.12 3.96 -5.60
N LEU A 73 -39.89 4.05 -6.13
CA LEU A 73 -39.35 5.13 -6.96
C LEU A 73 -39.19 6.46 -6.24
N ARG A 74 -38.77 6.43 -4.98
CA ARG A 74 -38.45 7.63 -4.19
C ARG A 74 -36.95 7.95 -4.27
N LEU A 75 -36.50 8.45 -5.42
CA LEU A 75 -35.07 8.70 -5.70
C LEU A 75 -34.44 9.68 -4.70
N ASP A 76 -35.07 10.82 -4.45
CA ASP A 76 -34.52 11.85 -3.57
C ASP A 76 -34.35 11.33 -2.13
N SER A 77 -35.37 10.62 -1.62
CA SER A 77 -35.30 10.01 -0.28
C SER A 77 -34.22 8.93 -0.20
N LEU A 78 -34.07 8.11 -1.25
CA LEU A 78 -33.02 7.10 -1.33
C LEU A 78 -31.62 7.73 -1.30
N GLN A 79 -31.39 8.76 -2.12
CA GLN A 79 -30.09 9.45 -2.18
C GLN A 79 -29.80 10.20 -0.88
N GLU A 80 -30.79 10.85 -0.29
CA GLU A 80 -30.63 11.54 0.99
C GLU A 80 -30.28 10.55 2.11
N TYR A 81 -30.97 9.41 2.18
CA TYR A 81 -30.72 8.38 3.18
C TYR A 81 -29.35 7.71 2.97
N TRP A 82 -29.00 7.40 1.72
CA TRP A 82 -27.67 6.89 1.39
C TRP A 82 -26.55 7.88 1.74
N ARG A 83 -26.74 9.17 1.46
CA ARG A 83 -25.79 10.24 1.83
C ARG A 83 -25.66 10.37 3.35
N TYR A 84 -26.76 10.24 4.08
CA TYR A 84 -26.75 10.20 5.54
C TYR A 84 -25.89 9.04 6.06
N LEU A 85 -26.16 7.82 5.61
CA LEU A 85 -25.36 6.63 5.99
C LEU A 85 -23.89 6.78 5.58
N SER A 86 -23.64 7.35 4.41
CA SER A 86 -22.30 7.62 3.91
C SER A 86 -21.53 8.60 4.79
N PHE A 87 -22.16 9.72 5.16
CA PHE A 87 -21.54 10.70 6.03
C PHE A 87 -21.32 10.15 7.45
N ARG A 88 -22.34 9.50 8.00
CA ARG A 88 -22.37 9.04 9.40
C ARG A 88 -21.50 7.82 9.67
N PHE A 89 -21.41 6.91 8.71
CA PHE A 89 -20.76 5.61 8.86
C PHE A 89 -19.62 5.38 7.87
N PHE A 90 -19.86 5.60 6.57
CA PHE A 90 -18.90 5.14 5.55
C PHE A 90 -17.70 6.06 5.35
N SER A 91 -17.82 7.35 5.68
CA SER A 91 -16.76 8.35 5.55
C SER A 91 -15.53 8.08 6.44
N HIS A 92 -15.74 7.36 7.54
CA HIS A 92 -14.70 7.00 8.50
C HIS A 92 -14.12 5.60 8.26
N LEU A 93 -14.62 4.88 7.26
CA LEU A 93 -14.12 3.57 6.91
C LEU A 93 -12.81 3.67 6.12
N SER A 94 -11.95 2.67 6.30
CA SER A 94 -10.72 2.51 5.53
C SER A 94 -10.99 2.55 4.01
N PRO A 95 -10.04 3.03 3.18
CA PRO A 95 -10.22 3.20 1.73
C PRO A 95 -10.81 1.98 1.00
N LYS A 96 -10.50 0.75 1.44
CA LYS A 96 -11.08 -0.50 0.90
C LYS A 96 -12.62 -0.51 0.88
N TYR A 97 -13.27 0.05 1.90
CA TYR A 97 -14.73 0.07 1.99
C TYR A 97 -15.35 1.21 1.19
N GLN A 98 -14.60 2.27 0.87
CA GLN A 98 -15.13 3.39 0.08
C GLN A 98 -15.51 2.96 -1.35
N ARG A 99 -14.73 2.05 -1.94
CA ARG A 99 -15.05 1.45 -3.24
C ARG A 99 -16.29 0.56 -3.17
N THR A 100 -16.39 -0.27 -2.13
CA THR A 100 -17.57 -1.12 -1.87
C THR A 100 -18.82 -0.28 -1.65
N THR A 101 -18.73 0.84 -0.93
CA THR A 101 -19.81 1.80 -0.76
C THR A 101 -20.27 2.36 -2.10
N LYS A 102 -19.35 2.87 -2.94
CA LYS A 102 -19.70 3.36 -4.29
C LYS A 102 -20.31 2.26 -5.18
N MET A 103 -19.86 1.01 -5.05
CA MET A 103 -20.45 -0.13 -5.74
C MET A 103 -21.90 -0.37 -5.31
N PHE A 104 -22.20 -0.33 -4.01
CA PHE A 104 -23.57 -0.49 -3.51
C PHE A 104 -24.47 0.68 -3.90
N GLU A 105 -23.96 1.90 -3.87
CA GLU A 105 -24.66 3.08 -4.37
C GLU A 105 -25.10 2.88 -5.82
N LYS A 106 -24.17 2.50 -6.70
CA LYS A 106 -24.48 2.20 -8.11
C LYS A 106 -25.53 1.09 -8.24
N ARG A 107 -25.45 0.04 -7.43
CA ARG A 107 -26.41 -1.08 -7.46
C ARG A 107 -27.81 -0.67 -6.98
N LEU A 108 -27.91 0.20 -5.97
CA LEU A 108 -29.18 0.77 -5.51
C LEU A 108 -29.82 1.65 -6.60
N LEU A 109 -29.03 2.46 -7.30
CA LEU A 109 -29.50 3.26 -8.43
C LEU A 109 -29.94 2.37 -9.61
N ARG A 110 -29.22 1.28 -9.90
CA ARG A 110 -29.65 0.28 -10.90
C ARG A 110 -30.95 -0.40 -10.49
N LEU A 111 -31.15 -0.73 -9.21
CA LEU A 111 -32.40 -1.29 -8.72
C LEU A 111 -33.57 -0.31 -8.90
N PHE A 112 -33.36 0.98 -8.64
CA PHE A 112 -34.34 2.02 -8.93
C PHE A 112 -34.71 2.03 -10.43
N LEU A 113 -33.73 2.04 -11.32
CA LEU A 113 -33.96 2.04 -12.77
C LEU A 113 -34.69 0.77 -13.26
N VAL A 114 -34.31 -0.40 -12.76
CA VAL A 114 -34.99 -1.66 -13.07
C VAL A 114 -36.42 -1.64 -12.55
N SER A 115 -36.66 -1.11 -11.35
CA SER A 115 -38.00 -0.98 -10.78
C SER A 115 -38.87 -0.02 -11.60
N ALA A 116 -38.29 1.08 -12.08
CA ALA A 116 -38.97 2.03 -12.96
C ALA A 116 -39.30 1.41 -14.32
N ALA A 117 -38.38 0.64 -14.88
CA ALA A 117 -38.57 -0.09 -16.13
C ALA A 117 -39.64 -1.19 -16.00
N LYS A 118 -39.60 -2.00 -14.94
CA LYS A 118 -40.62 -3.02 -14.61
C LYS A 118 -42.01 -2.38 -14.45
N ALA A 119 -42.09 -1.18 -13.86
CA ALA A 119 -43.33 -0.44 -13.67
C ALA A 119 -43.80 0.36 -14.92
N GLY A 120 -43.03 0.36 -16.01
CA GLY A 120 -43.33 1.16 -17.21
C GLY A 120 -43.24 2.68 -17.01
N ARG A 121 -42.64 3.15 -15.91
CA ARG A 121 -42.54 4.57 -15.55
C ARG A 121 -41.34 5.23 -16.24
N ARG A 122 -41.43 5.39 -17.58
CA ARG A 122 -40.37 5.99 -18.41
C ARG A 122 -40.01 7.43 -18.03
N HIS A 123 -40.97 8.20 -17.50
CA HIS A 123 -40.72 9.58 -17.06
C HIS A 123 -39.69 9.65 -15.91
N ASP A 124 -39.73 8.71 -14.97
CA ASP A 124 -38.81 8.68 -13.83
C ASP A 124 -37.38 8.30 -14.28
N ILE A 125 -37.27 7.41 -15.28
CA ILE A 125 -35.99 7.10 -15.94
C ILE A 125 -35.44 8.35 -16.62
N ARG A 126 -36.27 9.08 -17.38
CA ARG A 126 -35.85 10.32 -18.04
C ARG A 126 -35.38 11.39 -17.05
N ALA A 127 -36.12 11.57 -15.96
CA ALA A 127 -35.76 12.52 -14.91
C ALA A 127 -34.40 12.16 -14.28
N PHE A 128 -34.19 10.88 -13.96
CA PHE A 128 -32.90 10.37 -13.48
C PHE A 128 -31.76 10.63 -14.48
N MET A 129 -31.97 10.32 -15.77
CA MET A 129 -30.96 10.54 -16.81
C MET A 129 -30.67 12.02 -17.03
N GLY A 130 -31.68 12.89 -16.90
CA GLY A 130 -31.49 14.34 -16.98
C GLY A 130 -30.65 14.91 -15.84
N GLN A 131 -30.78 14.35 -14.63
CA GLN A 131 -30.05 14.81 -13.45
C GLN A 131 -28.65 14.20 -13.31
N HIS A 132 -28.48 12.91 -13.64
CA HIS A 132 -27.25 12.15 -13.37
C HIS A 132 -26.54 11.63 -14.64
N GLY A 133 -27.15 11.72 -15.81
CA GLY A 133 -26.65 11.06 -17.02
C GLY A 133 -25.31 11.60 -17.52
N THR A 134 -24.99 12.86 -17.29
CA THR A 134 -23.70 13.47 -17.70
C THR A 134 -22.51 12.95 -16.89
N GLU A 135 -22.68 12.81 -15.57
CA GLU A 135 -21.67 12.27 -14.66
C GLU A 135 -21.52 10.76 -14.86
N LEU A 136 -22.64 10.03 -14.95
CA LEU A 136 -22.65 8.59 -15.15
C LEU A 136 -22.10 8.21 -16.53
N GLY A 137 -22.28 9.05 -17.55
CA GLY A 137 -21.76 8.79 -18.91
C GLY A 137 -20.23 8.82 -19.04
N GLN A 138 -19.51 9.36 -18.05
CA GLN A 138 -18.04 9.26 -17.99
C GLN A 138 -17.57 7.89 -17.52
N GLN A 139 -18.47 7.07 -16.98
CA GLN A 139 -18.16 5.75 -16.45
C GLN A 139 -18.59 4.67 -17.46
N ALA A 140 -17.64 3.87 -17.92
CA ALA A 140 -17.88 2.87 -18.96
C ALA A 140 -19.01 1.87 -18.61
N ASP A 141 -19.18 1.56 -17.33
CA ASP A 141 -20.20 0.63 -16.83
C ASP A 141 -21.65 1.17 -16.86
N TRP A 142 -21.82 2.47 -17.09
CA TRP A 142 -23.12 3.15 -17.17
C TRP A 142 -23.56 3.49 -18.58
N ILE A 143 -22.67 3.40 -19.57
CA ILE A 143 -22.99 3.71 -20.98
C ILE A 143 -24.22 2.94 -21.50
N PRO A 144 -24.37 1.61 -21.26
CA PRO A 144 -25.56 0.89 -21.71
C PRO A 144 -26.85 1.42 -21.07
N TRP A 145 -26.78 1.84 -19.80
CA TRP A 145 -27.92 2.29 -19.01
C TRP A 145 -28.49 3.62 -19.51
N LEU A 146 -27.68 4.49 -20.13
CA LEU A 146 -28.15 5.76 -20.71
C LEU A 146 -29.22 5.55 -21.79
N GLY A 147 -29.19 4.41 -22.48
CA GLY A 147 -30.15 4.04 -23.50
C GLY A 147 -31.43 3.41 -22.97
N LEU A 148 -31.54 3.14 -21.66
CA LEU A 148 -32.62 2.31 -21.08
C LEU A 148 -34.03 2.85 -21.38
N GLU A 149 -34.21 4.16 -21.45
CA GLU A 149 -35.50 4.80 -21.77
C GLU A 149 -36.03 4.40 -23.17
N TYR A 150 -35.12 4.16 -24.11
CA TYR A 150 -35.42 3.90 -25.51
C TYR A 150 -35.56 2.41 -25.84
N ILE A 151 -35.42 1.53 -24.84
CA ILE A 151 -35.50 0.09 -25.02
C ILE A 151 -36.90 -0.39 -24.62
N ASP A 152 -37.62 -1.01 -25.56
CA ASP A 152 -38.99 -1.49 -25.31
C ASP A 152 -39.04 -2.73 -24.41
N GLN A 153 -38.09 -3.66 -24.57
CA GLN A 153 -37.95 -4.86 -23.73
C GLN A 153 -36.54 -4.96 -23.16
N PRO A 154 -36.24 -4.26 -22.05
CA PRO A 154 -34.91 -4.27 -21.46
C PRO A 154 -34.47 -5.66 -20.97
N HIS A 155 -35.40 -6.49 -20.51
CA HIS A 155 -35.12 -7.81 -19.95
C HIS A 155 -34.60 -8.84 -20.97
N GLU A 156 -34.84 -8.65 -22.27
CA GLU A 156 -34.35 -9.55 -23.34
C GLU A 156 -32.93 -9.20 -23.81
N ARG A 157 -32.38 -8.05 -23.35
CA ARG A 157 -31.03 -7.63 -23.69
C ARG A 157 -30.03 -8.34 -22.78
N PRO A 158 -28.96 -8.96 -23.33
CA PRO A 158 -27.92 -9.62 -22.53
C PRO A 158 -27.27 -8.71 -21.47
N GLU A 159 -27.25 -7.40 -21.75
CA GLU A 159 -26.67 -6.37 -20.88
C GLU A 159 -27.49 -6.15 -19.59
N PHE A 160 -28.81 -6.41 -19.62
CA PHE A 160 -29.72 -6.12 -18.52
C PHE A 160 -30.40 -7.35 -17.92
N GLU A 161 -30.50 -8.46 -18.66
CA GLU A 161 -31.21 -9.69 -18.28
C GLU A 161 -30.99 -10.08 -16.81
N ALA A 162 -29.72 -10.16 -16.38
CA ALA A 162 -29.35 -10.54 -15.02
C ALA A 162 -29.92 -9.61 -13.93
N TYR A 163 -30.12 -8.32 -14.22
CA TYR A 163 -30.64 -7.34 -13.27
C TYR A 163 -32.16 -7.41 -13.11
N PHE A 164 -32.87 -7.98 -14.09
CA PHE A 164 -34.32 -8.15 -14.04
C PHE A 164 -34.73 -9.41 -13.26
N ALA A 165 -33.80 -10.32 -12.99
CA ALA A 165 -34.04 -11.51 -12.16
C ALA A 165 -34.29 -11.15 -10.69
N ASP A 166 -35.25 -11.82 -10.05
CA ASP A 166 -35.56 -11.59 -8.63
C ASP A 166 -34.42 -12.05 -7.71
N GLU A 167 -33.62 -13.03 -8.17
CA GLU A 167 -32.39 -13.49 -7.51
C GLU A 167 -31.35 -12.38 -7.36
N TRP A 168 -31.26 -11.46 -8.32
CA TRP A 168 -30.31 -10.35 -8.25
C TRP A 168 -30.66 -9.38 -7.13
N ALA A 169 -31.95 -9.03 -7.00
CA ALA A 169 -32.40 -8.16 -5.92
C ALA A 169 -32.25 -8.82 -4.54
N ALA A 170 -32.47 -10.13 -4.44
CA ALA A 170 -32.23 -10.90 -3.22
C ALA A 170 -30.73 -10.96 -2.87
N SER A 171 -29.86 -11.16 -3.87
CA SER A 171 -28.40 -11.14 -3.70
C SER A 171 -27.90 -9.76 -3.26
N LEU A 172 -28.44 -8.67 -3.83
CA LEU A 172 -28.13 -7.30 -3.40
C LEU A 172 -28.52 -7.06 -1.94
N ARG A 173 -29.72 -7.51 -1.53
CA ARG A 173 -30.17 -7.42 -0.13
C ARG A 173 -29.20 -8.13 0.81
N ALA A 174 -28.86 -9.40 0.50
CA ALA A 174 -27.98 -10.20 1.34
C ALA A 174 -26.58 -9.56 1.44
N ALA A 175 -25.99 -9.18 0.31
CA ALA A 175 -24.66 -8.57 0.28
C ALA A 175 -24.60 -7.22 1.03
N LEU A 176 -25.65 -6.39 0.90
CA LEU A 176 -25.70 -5.11 1.60
C LEU A 176 -25.94 -5.31 3.11
N SER A 177 -26.74 -6.29 3.52
CA SER A 177 -26.93 -6.62 4.94
C SER A 177 -25.63 -7.13 5.56
N ASP A 178 -24.93 -8.06 4.90
CA ASP A 178 -23.62 -8.56 5.35
C ASP A 178 -22.59 -7.43 5.48
N PHE A 179 -22.60 -6.48 4.53
CA PHE A 179 -21.76 -5.30 4.58
C PHE A 179 -22.08 -4.43 5.80
N MET A 180 -23.35 -4.08 6.03
CA MET A 180 -23.77 -3.28 7.19
C MET A 180 -23.44 -3.97 8.53
N GLN A 181 -23.66 -5.28 8.61
CA GLN A 181 -23.31 -6.09 9.79
C GLN A 181 -21.80 -6.13 10.06
N THR A 182 -20.98 -5.95 9.02
CA THR A 182 -19.52 -5.85 9.16
C THR A 182 -19.09 -4.45 9.60
N VAL A 183 -19.78 -3.41 9.10
CA VAL A 183 -19.44 -2.01 9.34
C VAL A 183 -19.80 -1.57 10.76
N PHE A 184 -20.97 -1.92 11.29
CA PHE A 184 -21.40 -1.39 12.58
C PHE A 184 -20.51 -1.80 13.77
N PRO A 185 -20.06 -3.05 13.90
CA PRO A 185 -19.15 -3.45 14.98
C PRO A 185 -17.74 -2.86 14.86
N ALA A 186 -17.35 -2.37 13.68
CA ALA A 186 -16.06 -1.70 13.47
C ALA A 186 -16.06 -0.26 14.01
N MET A 187 -17.21 0.26 14.45
CA MET A 187 -17.33 1.58 15.07
C MET A 187 -16.91 1.55 16.53
N ALA A 188 -16.45 2.69 17.04
CA ALA A 188 -16.14 2.83 18.46
C ALA A 188 -17.41 2.69 19.30
N VAL A 189 -17.61 1.55 19.95
CA VAL A 189 -18.81 1.29 20.77
C VAL A 189 -18.72 2.00 22.12
N PRO A 190 -19.74 2.78 22.53
CA PRO A 190 -19.80 3.40 23.85
C PRO A 190 -19.67 2.38 24.98
N ARG A 191 -18.92 2.72 26.03
CA ARG A 191 -18.68 1.83 27.18
C ARG A 191 -19.97 1.34 27.87
N ILE A 192 -21.05 2.12 27.83
CA ILE A 192 -22.33 1.74 28.43
C ILE A 192 -22.95 0.51 27.75
N LEU A 193 -22.75 0.33 26.44
CA LEU A 193 -23.21 -0.85 25.72
C LEU A 193 -22.38 -2.09 26.06
N LEU A 194 -21.20 -1.92 26.65
CA LEU A 194 -20.38 -3.03 27.16
C LEU A 194 -20.76 -3.43 28.59
N PHE A 195 -21.58 -2.64 29.28
CA PHE A 195 -21.90 -2.86 30.69
C PHE A 195 -22.54 -4.23 30.95
N ASP A 196 -23.53 -4.63 30.14
CA ASP A 196 -24.20 -5.91 30.35
C ASP A 196 -23.30 -7.10 29.98
N LYS A 197 -22.45 -6.95 28.97
CA LYS A 197 -21.42 -7.95 28.64
C LYS A 197 -20.44 -8.11 29.81
N ASP A 198 -19.86 -7.01 30.29
CA ASP A 198 -18.93 -6.99 31.43
C ASP A 198 -19.57 -7.61 32.69
N ARG A 199 -20.86 -7.34 32.92
CA ARG A 199 -21.63 -7.91 34.03
C ARG A 199 -21.76 -9.44 33.88
N ARG A 200 -22.20 -9.92 32.70
CA ARG A 200 -22.34 -11.37 32.42
C ARG A 200 -21.01 -12.10 32.53
N GLU A 201 -19.92 -11.50 32.07
CA GLU A 201 -18.57 -12.05 32.21
C GLU A 201 -18.15 -12.14 33.68
N ARG A 202 -18.35 -11.08 34.47
CA ARG A 202 -18.07 -11.10 35.91
C ARG A 202 -18.88 -12.16 36.65
N GLU A 203 -20.17 -12.30 36.35
CA GLU A 203 -21.03 -13.33 36.96
C GLU A 203 -20.58 -14.75 36.55
N ALA A 204 -20.13 -14.94 35.32
CA ALA A 204 -19.60 -16.22 34.85
C ALA A 204 -18.26 -16.55 35.54
N LEU A 205 -17.37 -15.57 35.70
CA LEU A 205 -16.11 -15.69 36.44
C LEU A 205 -16.36 -16.00 37.91
N GLN A 206 -17.30 -15.32 38.57
CA GLN A 206 -17.70 -15.61 39.95
C GLN A 206 -18.24 -17.03 40.12
N ARG A 207 -19.08 -17.51 39.19
CA ARG A 207 -19.54 -18.90 39.20
C ARG A 207 -18.41 -19.91 39.04
N LYS A 208 -17.45 -19.65 38.14
CA LYS A 208 -16.27 -20.50 37.97
C LYS A 208 -15.39 -20.53 39.22
N LEU A 209 -15.15 -19.37 39.84
CA LEU A 209 -14.42 -19.27 41.10
C LEU A 209 -15.13 -20.06 42.20
N HIS A 210 -16.45 -19.93 42.32
CA HIS A 210 -17.21 -20.68 43.30
C HIS A 210 -17.08 -22.19 43.12
N ILE A 211 -17.24 -22.70 41.89
CA ILE A 211 -17.09 -24.13 41.57
C ILE A 211 -15.66 -24.62 41.83
N PHE A 212 -14.66 -23.79 41.53
CA PHE A 212 -13.25 -24.10 41.77
C PHE A 212 -12.93 -24.15 43.28
N GLU A 213 -13.46 -23.20 44.06
CA GLU A 213 -13.37 -23.21 45.52
C GLU A 213 -14.05 -24.46 46.11
N GLU A 214 -15.19 -24.89 45.56
CA GLU A 214 -15.86 -26.13 45.99
C GLU A 214 -15.02 -27.37 45.67
N HIS A 215 -14.37 -27.42 44.51
CA HIS A 215 -13.44 -28.51 44.15
C HIS A 215 -12.24 -28.56 45.10
N MET A 216 -11.59 -27.41 45.34
CA MET A 216 -10.47 -27.31 46.29
C MET A 216 -10.90 -27.70 47.71
N ARG A 217 -12.12 -27.33 48.12
CA ARG A 217 -12.72 -27.73 49.41
C ARG A 217 -13.05 -29.23 49.45
N GLY A 218 -13.31 -29.86 48.31
CA GLY A 218 -13.49 -31.31 48.18
C GLY A 218 -12.16 -32.07 48.25
N GLU A 219 -11.13 -31.60 47.54
CA GLU A 219 -9.78 -32.20 47.52
C GLU A 219 -9.06 -32.06 48.87
N THR A 220 -9.26 -30.95 49.58
CA THR A 220 -8.76 -30.78 50.96
C THR A 220 -9.44 -31.71 51.96
N LYS A 221 -10.69 -32.15 51.71
CA LYS A 221 -11.36 -33.18 52.52
C LYS A 221 -10.88 -34.59 52.22
N ILE A 222 -10.45 -34.88 50.99
CA ILE A 222 -9.88 -36.18 50.60
C ILE A 222 -8.46 -36.31 51.16
N THR A 223 -7.65 -35.25 51.06
CA THR A 223 -6.28 -35.23 51.62
C THR A 223 -6.25 -35.21 53.16
N ALA A 224 -7.25 -34.63 53.82
CA ALA A 224 -7.40 -34.71 55.28
C ALA A 224 -7.78 -36.12 55.79
N HIS A 225 -8.33 -36.99 54.93
CA HIS A 225 -8.67 -38.37 55.30
C HIS A 225 -7.54 -39.38 55.03
N GLU A 226 -6.49 -38.98 54.28
CA GLU A 226 -5.32 -39.81 53.96
C GLU A 226 -4.03 -39.38 54.67
N SER A 227 -4.02 -38.28 55.43
CA SER A 227 -2.83 -37.81 56.17
C SER A 227 -2.96 -38.05 57.68
N GLY A 228 -3.04 -39.33 58.04
CA GLY A 228 -2.92 -39.83 59.40
C GLY A 228 -1.69 -40.72 59.58
N ASP A 229 -0.47 -40.21 59.33
CA ASP A 229 0.71 -40.65 60.08
C ASP A 229 1.90 -39.68 59.94
N GLY A 230 2.50 -39.35 61.09
CA GLY A 230 3.94 -39.23 61.23
C GLY A 230 4.72 -38.06 60.60
N SER A 231 4.79 -36.95 61.34
CA SER A 231 6.03 -36.20 61.62
C SER A 231 6.59 -35.17 60.62
N ARG A 232 6.29 -33.90 60.95
CA ARG A 232 7.11 -32.65 60.96
C ARG A 232 8.11 -32.38 59.82
N PRO A 233 8.03 -31.15 59.28
CA PRO A 233 9.09 -30.19 59.59
C PRO A 233 8.57 -28.85 60.13
N VAL A 234 9.41 -28.21 60.95
CA VAL A 234 9.27 -26.87 61.54
C VAL A 234 9.82 -25.85 60.53
N GLY A 235 9.02 -24.90 60.05
CA GLY A 235 9.04 -23.47 60.41
C GLY A 235 9.72 -22.61 59.32
N LEU A 236 8.99 -21.99 58.39
CA LEU A 236 8.45 -20.60 58.43
C LEU A 236 9.49 -19.54 58.83
N VAL A 237 9.75 -18.54 57.98
CA VAL A 237 9.10 -17.21 58.03
C VAL A 237 9.20 -16.51 56.65
N GLU A 238 8.11 -15.85 56.26
CA GLU A 238 8.00 -14.83 55.21
C GLU A 238 8.89 -13.60 55.49
N ASP A 239 9.23 -12.81 54.47
CA ASP A 239 8.88 -11.38 54.52
C ASP A 239 9.12 -10.64 53.20
N HIS A 240 8.27 -9.63 53.02
CA HIS A 240 8.02 -8.83 51.84
C HIS A 240 9.05 -7.70 51.58
N ILE A 241 8.82 -7.00 50.45
CA ILE A 241 9.15 -5.58 50.13
C ILE A 241 10.45 -5.35 49.31
N GLY A 242 10.30 -4.78 48.08
CA GLY A 242 11.40 -4.20 47.27
C GLY A 242 11.85 -2.81 47.78
N PRO A 243 12.42 -1.87 46.98
CA PRO A 243 13.02 -1.95 45.64
C PRO A 243 14.45 -1.34 45.57
N ALA A 244 15.04 -1.40 44.37
CA ALA A 244 16.05 -0.50 43.79
C ALA A 244 17.52 -0.50 44.31
N VAL A 245 18.37 -0.04 43.38
CA VAL A 245 19.75 0.49 43.51
C VAL A 245 20.89 -0.44 43.04
N VAL A 246 21.29 -0.20 41.78
CA VAL A 246 22.67 0.05 41.26
C VAL A 246 23.83 -0.75 41.86
N SER A 247 24.53 -1.49 40.99
CA SER A 247 26.00 -1.75 41.02
C SER A 247 26.42 -2.58 39.78
N PRO A 248 27.72 -2.74 39.43
CA PRO A 248 28.44 -1.78 38.60
C PRO A 248 29.18 -2.44 37.41
N ARG A 249 29.82 -1.58 36.60
CA ARG A 249 30.90 -1.89 35.66
C ARG A 249 31.90 -2.94 36.17
N LEU A 250 32.29 -3.85 35.28
CA LEU A 250 33.66 -4.37 35.23
C LEU A 250 34.30 -4.00 33.88
N MET A 251 35.45 -3.33 33.98
CA MET A 251 36.32 -2.92 32.88
C MET A 251 37.32 -4.04 32.53
N PRO A 252 37.99 -3.95 31.35
CA PRO A 252 38.67 -5.05 30.70
C PRO A 252 40.14 -5.21 31.12
N ALA A 253 40.68 -6.41 30.89
CA ALA A 253 42.09 -6.70 31.06
C ALA A 253 42.91 -6.19 29.85
N LEU A 254 43.89 -5.34 30.15
CA LEU A 254 45.02 -5.00 29.29
C LEU A 254 46.07 -6.12 29.36
N SER A 255 46.63 -6.51 28.20
CA SER A 255 48.03 -6.91 28.13
C SER A 255 48.68 -6.30 26.90
N THR A 256 49.86 -5.77 27.13
CA THR A 256 50.69 -4.89 26.32
C THR A 256 51.62 -5.65 25.38
N GLY A 257 51.96 -5.00 24.25
CA GLY A 257 53.35 -4.95 23.75
C GLY A 257 53.69 -5.74 22.49
N GLY A 258 53.95 -5.03 21.38
CA GLY A 258 54.62 -5.56 20.18
C GLY A 258 54.60 -4.58 19.01
N ARG A 259 55.74 -3.94 18.74
CA ARG A 259 56.01 -2.85 17.77
C ARG A 259 55.64 -3.13 16.30
N PRO A 260 55.42 -2.09 15.47
CA PRO A 260 55.43 -2.20 14.01
C PRO A 260 56.86 -2.03 13.45
N ALA A 261 57.16 -2.72 12.34
CA ALA A 261 58.40 -2.57 11.59
C ALA A 261 58.17 -1.65 10.38
N GLU A 262 59.02 -0.62 10.32
CA GLU A 262 59.28 0.27 9.19
C GLU A 262 59.87 -0.51 8.01
N LEU A 263 59.59 -0.04 6.78
CA LEU A 263 60.42 -0.27 5.60
C LEU A 263 60.29 0.96 4.70
N ASP A 264 61.22 1.90 4.90
CA ASP A 264 61.59 2.94 3.96
C ASP A 264 62.47 2.35 2.86
N HIS A 265 62.23 2.75 1.61
CA HIS A 265 63.29 2.90 0.62
C HIS A 265 62.98 4.11 -0.27
N THR A 266 63.78 5.15 -0.07
CA THR A 266 63.95 6.32 -0.94
C THR A 266 65.20 6.15 -1.80
N THR A 267 65.14 6.62 -3.05
CA THR A 267 66.14 7.40 -3.83
C THR A 267 65.57 7.54 -5.25
N GLU A 268 65.01 8.69 -5.65
CA GLU A 268 65.69 9.88 -6.23
C GLU A 268 66.31 9.63 -7.63
N LEU A 269 65.73 10.24 -8.67
CA LEU A 269 66.28 11.41 -9.40
C LEU A 269 65.50 11.71 -10.71
N ASP A 270 65.20 13.00 -10.89
CA ASP A 270 65.10 13.80 -12.11
C ASP A 270 64.47 13.23 -13.40
N HIS A 271 63.45 13.92 -13.92
CA HIS A 271 63.61 14.82 -15.08
C HIS A 271 62.31 15.55 -15.43
N THR A 272 62.46 16.86 -15.63
CA THR A 272 61.53 17.79 -16.26
C THR A 272 61.26 17.44 -17.72
N SER A 273 60.00 17.40 -18.14
CA SER A 273 59.55 17.80 -19.48
C SER A 273 58.03 17.68 -19.60
N GLU A 274 57.38 18.80 -19.95
CA GLU A 274 56.05 18.80 -20.60
C GLU A 274 56.07 17.88 -21.84
N PRO A 275 54.90 17.34 -22.23
CA PRO A 275 54.63 17.33 -23.67
C PRO A 275 53.21 17.80 -24.02
N ASP A 276 53.23 18.81 -24.87
CA ASP A 276 52.42 18.99 -26.08
C ASP A 276 51.11 18.21 -26.25
N HIS A 277 50.06 19.02 -26.43
CA HIS A 277 48.84 18.68 -27.13
C HIS A 277 49.10 17.98 -28.48
N MET A 278 48.70 16.72 -28.57
CA MET A 278 48.32 16.09 -29.84
C MET A 278 46.96 15.38 -29.65
N PRO A 279 45.99 15.59 -30.55
CA PRO A 279 44.66 15.02 -30.41
C PRO A 279 44.74 13.51 -30.64
N VAL A 280 44.37 12.72 -29.64
CA VAL A 280 44.10 11.30 -29.81
C VAL A 280 42.81 11.19 -30.61
N HIS A 281 42.95 10.85 -31.89
CA HIS A 281 41.83 10.35 -32.70
C HIS A 281 41.33 9.07 -32.01
N VAL A 282 40.21 9.19 -31.31
CA VAL A 282 39.43 8.04 -30.85
C VAL A 282 38.90 7.36 -32.11
N VAL A 283 39.53 6.25 -32.49
CA VAL A 283 38.96 5.31 -33.43
C VAL A 283 37.74 4.70 -32.72
N PRO A 284 36.51 4.80 -33.27
CA PRO A 284 35.38 4.08 -32.71
C PRO A 284 35.69 2.59 -32.86
N THR A 285 35.84 1.89 -31.75
CA THR A 285 35.71 0.43 -31.75
C THR A 285 34.25 0.13 -32.03
N ASP A 286 33.94 -0.21 -33.29
CA ASP A 286 32.71 -0.91 -33.71
C ASP A 286 32.72 -2.30 -33.03
N GLU A 287 32.43 -2.35 -31.73
CA GLU A 287 31.87 -3.55 -31.15
C GLU A 287 30.39 -3.59 -31.54
N PRO A 288 29.87 -4.70 -32.08
CA PRO A 288 28.45 -4.80 -32.39
C PRO A 288 27.66 -4.60 -31.11
N SER A 289 26.82 -3.55 -31.07
CA SER A 289 25.95 -3.27 -29.94
C SER A 289 25.07 -4.49 -29.69
N SER A 290 25.29 -5.15 -28.54
CA SER A 290 24.51 -6.33 -28.17
C SER A 290 23.03 -5.94 -28.08
N VAL A 291 22.18 -6.57 -28.88
CA VAL A 291 20.75 -6.25 -28.91
C VAL A 291 20.03 -7.15 -27.91
N LEU A 292 19.25 -6.54 -27.01
CA LEU A 292 18.37 -7.31 -26.13
C LEU A 292 17.15 -7.81 -26.90
N ARG A 293 16.90 -9.11 -26.83
CA ARG A 293 15.72 -9.77 -27.41
C ARG A 293 14.95 -10.54 -26.36
N ILE A 294 13.62 -10.46 -26.45
CA ILE A 294 12.71 -11.25 -25.61
C ILE A 294 12.74 -12.69 -26.12
N SER A 295 13.08 -13.61 -25.23
CA SER A 295 13.20 -15.04 -25.53
C SER A 295 11.95 -15.83 -25.14
N GLN A 296 11.30 -15.44 -24.06
CA GLN A 296 10.09 -16.06 -23.53
C GLN A 296 9.24 -14.99 -22.83
N GLU A 297 7.92 -15.15 -22.90
CA GLU A 297 6.98 -14.27 -22.21
C GLU A 297 5.76 -15.07 -21.75
N ASP A 298 5.50 -15.02 -20.45
CA ASP A 298 4.39 -15.69 -19.79
C ASP A 298 3.45 -14.65 -19.14
N ILE A 299 2.17 -15.00 -19.06
CA ILE A 299 1.12 -14.18 -18.43
C ILE A 299 0.57 -14.90 -17.20
N PHE A 300 0.42 -14.16 -16.11
CA PHE A 300 0.00 -14.64 -14.81
C PHE A 300 -1.27 -13.90 -14.38
N LEU A 301 -2.24 -14.66 -13.89
CA LEU A 301 -3.57 -14.21 -13.46
C LEU A 301 -3.70 -14.26 -11.94
N GLU A 302 -2.69 -13.74 -11.23
CA GLU A 302 -2.60 -13.82 -9.77
C GLU A 302 -3.65 -12.94 -9.08
N HIS A 303 -4.06 -11.83 -9.72
CA HIS A 303 -4.98 -10.84 -9.15
C HIS A 303 -6.29 -10.79 -9.94
N ASN A 304 -7.38 -10.45 -9.22
CA ASN A 304 -8.72 -10.24 -9.81
C ASN A 304 -9.07 -8.74 -9.93
N ALA A 305 -8.17 -7.87 -9.47
CA ALA A 305 -8.30 -6.43 -9.47
C ALA A 305 -7.02 -5.82 -10.06
N GLY A 306 -7.10 -4.57 -10.50
CA GLY A 306 -5.96 -3.83 -11.04
C GLY A 306 -4.78 -3.82 -10.07
N ILE A 307 -3.59 -4.04 -10.62
CA ILE A 307 -2.36 -4.11 -9.82
C ILE A 307 -1.78 -2.71 -9.76
N SER A 308 -1.53 -2.20 -8.56
CA SER A 308 -0.94 -0.87 -8.36
C SER A 308 0.57 -0.93 -8.14
N LEU A 309 1.10 -2.00 -7.54
CA LEU A 309 2.53 -2.14 -7.27
C LEU A 309 2.99 -3.57 -7.57
N ALA A 310 4.14 -3.71 -8.21
CA ALA A 310 4.77 -5.00 -8.41
C ALA A 310 6.29 -4.85 -8.53
N LYS A 311 7.06 -5.66 -7.79
CA LYS A 311 8.52 -5.63 -7.80
C LYS A 311 9.12 -7.03 -7.68
N PHE A 312 10.22 -7.26 -8.39
CA PHE A 312 11.05 -8.44 -8.25
C PHE A 312 11.89 -8.37 -6.98
N SER A 313 12.07 -9.52 -6.35
CA SER A 313 13.20 -9.75 -5.45
C SER A 313 14.53 -9.53 -6.16
N ALA A 314 15.59 -9.23 -5.42
CA ALA A 314 16.90 -8.93 -6.01
C ALA A 314 17.45 -10.02 -6.94
N SER A 315 17.06 -11.29 -6.72
CA SER A 315 17.44 -12.43 -7.56
C SER A 315 16.51 -12.66 -8.76
N GLY A 316 15.35 -12.00 -8.84
CA GLY A 316 14.32 -12.26 -9.87
C GLY A 316 13.47 -13.51 -9.62
N GLU A 317 13.67 -14.20 -8.49
CA GLU A 317 13.02 -15.49 -8.18
C GLU A 317 11.60 -15.35 -7.61
N LEU A 318 11.35 -14.22 -6.94
CA LEU A 318 10.07 -13.86 -6.36
C LEU A 318 9.59 -12.54 -6.92
N ILE A 319 8.27 -12.41 -7.04
CA ILE A 319 7.54 -11.19 -7.31
C ILE A 319 6.68 -10.90 -6.08
N ALA A 320 6.73 -9.65 -5.61
CA ALA A 320 5.72 -9.11 -4.72
C ALA A 320 4.79 -8.24 -5.58
N SER A 321 3.49 -8.52 -5.55
CA SER A 321 2.47 -7.76 -6.28
C SER A 321 1.34 -7.40 -5.34
N TYR A 322 0.86 -6.17 -5.46
CA TYR A 322 -0.18 -5.60 -4.61
C TYR A 322 -1.25 -4.98 -5.50
N ASP A 323 -2.49 -5.41 -5.27
CA ASP A 323 -3.65 -4.91 -6.01
C ASP A 323 -4.40 -3.84 -5.26
N ASP A 324 -5.31 -3.21 -5.98
CA ASP A 324 -6.16 -2.18 -5.45
C ASP A 324 -7.23 -2.67 -4.46
N GLU A 325 -7.36 -3.99 -4.29
CA GLU A 325 -8.17 -4.60 -3.22
C GLU A 325 -7.35 -4.81 -1.94
N SER A 326 -6.17 -4.19 -1.85
CA SER A 326 -5.25 -4.29 -0.72
C SER A 326 -4.72 -5.71 -0.48
N VAL A 327 -4.67 -6.53 -1.54
CA VAL A 327 -4.14 -7.88 -1.47
C VAL A 327 -2.69 -7.89 -1.94
N LEU A 328 -1.79 -8.16 -1.00
CA LEU A 328 -0.39 -8.43 -1.27
C LEU A 328 -0.21 -9.93 -1.56
N ARG A 329 0.38 -10.25 -2.70
CA ARG A 329 0.83 -11.59 -3.06
C ARG A 329 2.35 -11.62 -3.19
N VAL A 330 2.95 -12.71 -2.72
CA VAL A 330 4.35 -13.05 -3.02
C VAL A 330 4.38 -14.40 -3.68
N TRP A 331 4.98 -14.50 -4.86
CA TRP A 331 4.92 -15.69 -5.70
C TRP A 331 6.17 -15.81 -6.57
N ALA A 332 6.40 -16.99 -7.14
CA ALA A 332 7.46 -17.21 -8.11
C ALA A 332 6.83 -17.22 -9.51
N PRO A 333 7.45 -16.59 -10.51
CA PRO A 333 6.98 -16.60 -11.90
C PRO A 333 7.23 -17.95 -12.57
N ASP A 334 6.52 -18.97 -12.10
CA ASP A 334 6.52 -20.34 -12.60
C ASP A 334 5.12 -20.64 -13.15
N PRO A 335 4.97 -20.87 -14.47
CA PRO A 335 3.68 -21.18 -15.09
C PRO A 335 3.01 -22.43 -14.53
N SER A 336 3.76 -23.33 -13.89
CA SER A 336 3.24 -24.53 -13.27
C SER A 336 2.72 -24.32 -11.84
N SER A 337 3.03 -23.17 -11.23
CA SER A 337 2.59 -22.83 -9.88
C SER A 337 1.12 -22.41 -9.89
N THR A 338 0.30 -23.05 -9.04
CA THR A 338 -1.15 -22.78 -8.98
C THR A 338 -1.55 -21.84 -7.83
N GLN A 339 -0.64 -21.53 -6.90
CA GLN A 339 -0.91 -20.66 -5.76
C GLN A 339 0.29 -19.79 -5.43
N PRO A 340 0.07 -18.56 -4.94
CA PRO A 340 1.15 -17.72 -4.45
C PRO A 340 1.75 -18.30 -3.17
N LYS A 341 3.04 -18.04 -2.94
CA LYS A 341 3.74 -18.42 -1.69
C LYS A 341 3.18 -17.70 -0.47
N LEU A 342 2.71 -16.47 -0.68
CA LEU A 342 2.09 -15.64 0.35
C LEU A 342 0.89 -14.91 -0.25
N LYS A 343 -0.19 -14.85 0.51
CA LYS A 343 -1.33 -13.96 0.25
C LYS A 343 -1.74 -13.29 1.55
N ASN A 344 -1.62 -11.97 1.61
CA ASN A 344 -2.04 -11.16 2.75
C ASN A 344 -3.06 -10.12 2.28
N GLU A 345 -4.19 -10.06 2.98
CA GLU A 345 -5.18 -8.98 2.83
C GLU A 345 -4.83 -7.91 3.87
N LEU A 346 -4.22 -6.81 3.42
CA LEU A 346 -3.72 -5.76 4.29
C LEU A 346 -4.87 -4.84 4.73
N ASP A 347 -4.81 -4.36 5.96
CA ASP A 347 -5.77 -3.41 6.53
C ASP A 347 -5.38 -1.93 6.31
N PHE A 348 -4.26 -1.70 5.63
CA PHE A 348 -3.74 -0.39 5.24
C PHE A 348 -3.37 -0.38 3.75
N ALA A 349 -3.43 0.80 3.13
CA ALA A 349 -2.99 0.98 1.75
C ALA A 349 -1.47 1.07 1.67
N VAL A 350 -0.88 0.33 0.72
CA VAL A 350 0.56 0.35 0.43
C VAL A 350 0.81 1.30 -0.73
N THR A 351 1.74 2.24 -0.56
CA THR A 351 2.13 3.20 -1.61
C THR A 351 3.49 2.87 -2.24
N ALA A 352 4.31 2.05 -1.59
CA ALA A 352 5.58 1.59 -2.16
C ALA A 352 5.99 0.24 -1.58
N ILE A 353 6.69 -0.55 -2.40
CA ILE A 353 7.23 -1.86 -2.04
C ILE A 353 8.69 -1.91 -2.43
N ALA A 354 9.54 -2.43 -1.55
CA ALA A 354 10.94 -2.70 -1.86
C ALA A 354 11.42 -3.99 -1.21
N TRP A 355 12.12 -4.81 -1.98
CA TRP A 355 12.78 -6.01 -1.46
C TRP A 355 14.10 -5.66 -0.78
N ASP A 356 14.41 -6.33 0.32
CA ASP A 356 15.76 -6.27 0.86
C ASP A 356 16.75 -6.89 -0.13
N ARG A 357 17.86 -6.20 -0.38
CA ARG A 357 18.87 -6.61 -1.38
C ARG A 357 19.80 -7.70 -0.87
N ARG A 358 19.86 -7.92 0.45
CA ARG A 358 20.73 -8.91 1.12
C ARG A 358 19.93 -10.14 1.57
N HIS A 359 18.67 -9.93 1.92
CA HIS A 359 17.79 -10.94 2.49
C HIS A 359 16.54 -11.10 1.62
N THR A 360 16.57 -12.08 0.71
CA THR A 360 15.48 -12.37 -0.25
C THR A 360 14.12 -12.72 0.34
N HIS A 361 14.03 -12.84 1.67
CA HIS A 361 12.78 -13.12 2.38
C HIS A 361 12.19 -11.89 3.08
N LEU A 362 12.89 -10.76 3.11
CA LEU A 362 12.42 -9.52 3.71
C LEU A 362 11.87 -8.59 2.64
N LEU A 363 10.66 -8.09 2.89
CA LEU A 363 9.95 -7.15 2.05
C LEU A 363 9.57 -5.93 2.89
N TYR A 364 9.86 -4.74 2.38
CA TYR A 364 9.48 -3.47 2.99
C TYR A 364 8.24 -2.93 2.27
N LEU A 365 7.23 -2.54 3.04
CA LEU A 365 5.99 -1.92 2.54
C LEU A 365 5.86 -0.54 3.19
N TYR A 366 5.67 0.51 2.40
CA TYR A 366 5.33 1.82 2.93
C TYR A 366 3.82 2.01 2.92
N ASP A 367 3.25 2.41 4.05
CA ASP A 367 1.83 2.73 4.12
C ASP A 367 1.56 4.22 3.92
N GLU A 368 0.34 4.55 3.51
CA GLU A 368 -0.13 5.93 3.33
C GLU A 368 -0.06 6.80 4.61
N THR A 369 0.10 6.16 5.78
CA THR A 369 0.19 6.82 7.08
C THR A 369 1.62 7.13 7.52
N GLY A 370 2.62 6.81 6.69
CA GLY A 370 4.03 7.12 6.92
C GLY A 370 4.79 6.06 7.73
N PHE A 371 4.36 4.81 7.71
CA PHE A 371 5.07 3.71 8.36
C PHE A 371 5.72 2.80 7.33
N ILE A 372 6.88 2.26 7.69
CA ILE A 372 7.48 1.13 6.99
C ILE A 372 7.11 -0.14 7.74
N HIS A 373 6.48 -1.06 7.03
CA HIS A 373 6.24 -2.41 7.50
C HIS A 373 7.33 -3.33 6.96
N THR A 374 7.92 -4.15 7.83
CA THR A 374 8.88 -5.19 7.47
C THR A 374 8.17 -6.53 7.51
N LEU A 375 7.99 -7.13 6.34
CA LEU A 375 7.35 -8.43 6.16
C LEU A 375 8.40 -9.51 5.92
N ASN A 376 8.44 -10.51 6.79
CA ASN A 376 9.14 -11.75 6.51
C ASN A 376 8.23 -12.69 5.72
N THR A 377 8.52 -12.83 4.43
CA THR A 377 7.72 -13.62 3.47
C THR A 377 7.74 -15.13 3.75
N LYS A 378 8.69 -15.65 4.56
CA LYS A 378 8.75 -17.06 4.95
C LYS A 378 7.90 -17.35 6.19
N SER A 379 7.97 -16.49 7.20
CA SER A 379 7.24 -16.69 8.46
C SER A 379 5.89 -15.97 8.49
N ASN A 380 5.58 -15.17 7.47
CA ASN A 380 4.46 -14.24 7.43
C ASN A 380 4.38 -13.30 8.65
N LEU A 381 5.53 -12.91 9.18
CA LEU A 381 5.57 -11.96 10.31
C LEU A 381 5.69 -10.55 9.74
N LEU A 382 4.74 -9.70 10.11
CA LEU A 382 4.67 -8.29 9.71
C LEU A 382 4.98 -7.42 10.93
N GLY A 383 6.12 -6.74 10.90
CA GLY A 383 6.49 -5.69 11.86
C GLY A 383 6.13 -4.32 11.32
N ARG A 384 5.69 -3.40 12.19
CA ARG A 384 5.37 -2.00 11.82
C ARG A 384 6.32 -1.04 12.52
N HIS A 385 6.94 -0.14 11.77
CA HIS A 385 7.95 0.78 12.29
C HIS A 385 7.66 2.22 11.83
N PRO A 386 7.66 3.20 12.75
CA PRO A 386 7.43 4.59 12.39
C PRO A 386 8.63 5.17 11.62
N VAL A 387 8.36 5.89 10.54
CA VAL A 387 9.35 6.73 9.86
C VAL A 387 9.15 8.16 10.35
N PHE A 388 10.17 8.73 10.99
CA PHE A 388 10.05 10.04 11.64
C PHE A 388 10.32 11.19 10.65
N ASP A 389 9.31 11.58 9.86
CA ASP A 389 9.10 13.01 9.50
C ASP A 389 7.62 13.31 9.27
N ARG A 390 6.92 13.75 10.33
CA ARG A 390 5.50 14.14 10.25
C ARG A 390 5.21 15.28 9.26
N ARG A 391 6.23 16.03 8.82
CA ARG A 391 6.05 17.13 7.87
C ARG A 391 6.08 16.67 6.42
N HIS A 392 6.61 15.48 6.14
CA HIS A 392 6.76 14.93 4.79
C HIS A 392 6.27 13.47 4.76
N PRO A 393 4.95 13.21 4.87
CA PRO A 393 4.43 11.85 4.98
C PRO A 393 4.38 11.10 3.64
N TRP A 394 4.45 11.79 2.50
CA TRP A 394 4.31 11.17 1.19
C TRP A 394 5.65 10.66 0.67
N LEU A 395 5.75 9.37 0.44
CA LEU A 395 6.95 8.75 -0.12
C LEU A 395 7.00 8.95 -1.63
N GLN A 396 8.17 9.36 -2.14
CA GLN A 396 8.47 9.51 -3.55
C GLN A 396 9.38 8.36 -4.04
N CYS A 397 10.37 7.97 -3.24
CA CYS A 397 11.28 6.86 -3.58
C CYS A 397 11.64 6.02 -2.36
N MET A 398 11.77 4.72 -2.58
CA MET A 398 12.29 3.77 -1.59
C MET A 398 13.40 2.93 -2.21
N LEU A 399 14.64 3.16 -1.78
CA LEU A 399 15.83 2.56 -2.41
C LEU A 399 16.61 1.73 -1.37
N PRO A 400 16.48 0.40 -1.40
CA PRO A 400 17.20 -0.48 -0.48
C PRO A 400 18.68 -0.57 -0.85
N SER A 401 19.56 -0.49 0.15
CA SER A 401 21.00 -0.62 -0.03
C SER A 401 21.39 -2.08 -0.31
N ALA A 402 22.25 -2.30 -1.30
CA ALA A 402 22.90 -3.59 -1.51
C ALA A 402 24.04 -3.85 -0.51
N ALA A 403 24.60 -2.79 0.10
CA ALA A 403 25.78 -2.88 0.96
C ALA A 403 25.46 -3.02 2.46
N SER A 404 24.26 -2.61 2.89
CA SER A 404 23.89 -2.48 4.31
C SER A 404 22.41 -2.83 4.52
N SER A 405 21.95 -2.85 5.78
CA SER A 405 20.53 -2.98 6.16
C SER A 405 19.74 -1.68 6.00
N THR A 406 20.30 -0.69 5.30
CA THR A 406 19.71 0.65 5.22
C THR A 406 18.85 0.81 3.98
N LEU A 407 17.84 1.64 4.11
CA LEU A 407 16.88 2.03 3.10
C LEU A 407 16.92 3.55 2.98
N LEU A 408 17.24 4.06 1.79
CA LEU A 408 17.12 5.47 1.51
C LEU A 408 15.67 5.76 1.11
N THR A 409 15.00 6.64 1.83
CA THR A 409 13.64 7.08 1.52
C THR A 409 13.62 8.56 1.22
N VAL A 410 12.93 8.92 0.15
CA VAL A 410 12.75 10.30 -0.27
C VAL A 410 11.28 10.63 -0.07
N CYS A 411 10.97 11.60 0.80
CA CYS A 411 9.59 11.96 1.14
C CYS A 411 9.32 13.44 0.88
N SER A 412 8.10 13.78 0.45
CA SER A 412 7.65 15.14 0.18
C SER A 412 6.52 15.58 1.14
N ALA A 413 6.32 16.88 1.26
CA ALA A 413 5.26 17.46 2.09
C ALA A 413 3.88 17.47 1.43
N LYS A 414 3.80 17.09 0.14
CA LYS A 414 2.56 16.87 -0.63
C LYS A 414 2.88 15.91 -1.79
N PRO A 415 1.92 15.09 -2.25
CA PRO A 415 2.18 14.09 -3.28
C PRO A 415 2.54 14.70 -4.65
N GLU A 416 1.96 15.86 -5.01
CA GLU A 416 2.04 16.41 -6.39
C GLU A 416 2.57 17.87 -6.49
N SER A 417 3.01 18.47 -5.37
CA SER A 417 3.13 19.95 -5.30
C SER A 417 4.26 20.47 -4.43
N SER A 418 5.04 19.62 -3.78
CA SER A 418 6.07 20.10 -2.87
C SER A 418 7.46 19.89 -3.45
N SER A 419 8.13 21.00 -3.67
CA SER A 419 9.55 21.07 -3.96
C SER A 419 10.41 20.72 -2.74
N ASP A 420 9.88 20.85 -1.52
CA ASP A 420 10.56 20.49 -0.28
C ASP A 420 10.53 18.97 -0.07
N VAL A 421 11.72 18.40 0.04
CA VAL A 421 11.93 16.96 0.18
C VAL A 421 12.79 16.67 1.40
N ALA A 422 12.36 15.67 2.17
CA ALA A 422 13.12 15.07 3.24
C ALA A 422 13.72 13.75 2.74
N VAL A 423 15.04 13.66 2.78
CA VAL A 423 15.78 12.42 2.54
C VAL A 423 16.04 11.79 3.90
N LEU A 424 15.62 10.55 4.08
CA LEU A 424 15.85 9.80 5.31
C LEU A 424 16.62 8.51 5.00
N LEU A 425 17.51 8.16 5.92
CA LEU A 425 18.18 6.88 5.95
C LEU A 425 17.58 6.06 7.09
N TRP A 426 16.76 5.07 6.75
CA TRP A 426 16.17 4.14 7.71
C TRP A 426 17.02 2.87 7.78
N ASP A 427 17.30 2.37 8.97
CA ASP A 427 18.02 1.11 9.15
C ASP A 427 17.06 0.02 9.62
N ALA A 428 17.00 -1.08 8.87
CA ALA A 428 16.10 -2.19 9.13
C ALA A 428 16.46 -2.96 10.40
N ALA A 429 17.75 -3.16 10.65
CA ALA A 429 18.24 -3.91 11.81
C ALA A 429 17.97 -3.17 13.13
N ALA A 430 18.11 -1.85 13.13
CA ALA A 430 17.76 -0.97 14.25
C ALA A 430 16.27 -0.56 14.25
N SER A 431 15.56 -0.85 13.16
CA SER A 431 14.16 -0.52 12.91
C SER A 431 13.81 0.95 13.18
N ARG A 432 14.70 1.87 12.77
CA ARG A 432 14.55 3.31 13.01
C ARG A 432 15.28 4.14 11.97
N THR A 433 14.86 5.40 11.83
CA THR A 433 15.60 6.40 11.08
C THR A 433 16.93 6.71 11.77
N VAL A 434 18.04 6.57 11.05
CA VAL A 434 19.41 6.81 11.54
C VAL A 434 19.91 8.19 11.14
N ALA A 435 19.53 8.67 9.96
CA ALA A 435 19.81 10.02 9.49
C ALA A 435 18.60 10.60 8.76
N SER A 436 18.46 11.92 8.82
CA SER A 436 17.47 12.65 8.04
C SER A 436 18.03 14.01 7.67
N ARG A 437 17.77 14.44 6.45
CA ARG A 437 18.09 15.77 6.00
C ARG A 437 17.01 16.31 5.07
N ARG A 438 16.73 17.59 5.21
CA ARG A 438 15.91 18.33 4.27
C ARG A 438 16.79 18.95 3.22
N LEU A 439 16.43 18.73 1.97
CA LEU A 439 17.05 19.40 0.84
C LEU A 439 16.14 20.55 0.41
N PRO A 440 16.72 21.70 0.04
CA PRO A 440 15.95 22.89 -0.30
C PRO A 440 15.09 22.65 -1.53
N ALA A 441 13.89 23.22 -1.51
CA ALA A 441 12.99 23.29 -2.65
C ALA A 441 13.67 23.72 -3.96
N SER A 442 13.50 22.90 -5.01
CA SER A 442 13.66 23.37 -6.39
C SER A 442 12.38 24.08 -6.85
N PRO A 443 12.43 25.35 -7.30
CA PRO A 443 11.24 26.04 -7.80
C PRO A 443 10.64 25.26 -8.98
N ASP A 444 9.30 25.21 -9.04
CA ASP A 444 8.51 24.48 -10.05
C ASP A 444 8.66 22.94 -10.05
N ALA A 445 9.24 22.33 -9.01
CA ALA A 445 9.30 20.86 -8.89
C ALA A 445 8.03 20.26 -8.27
N HIS A 446 7.54 19.17 -8.85
CA HIS A 446 6.31 18.46 -8.49
C HIS A 446 6.56 17.06 -7.91
N GLY A 447 7.76 16.50 -8.09
CA GLY A 447 8.15 15.18 -7.60
C GLY A 447 9.65 14.98 -7.71
N VAL A 448 10.12 13.87 -7.14
CA VAL A 448 11.54 13.46 -7.20
C VAL A 448 11.62 11.98 -7.50
N CYS A 449 12.35 11.61 -8.55
CA CYS A 449 12.83 10.23 -8.73
C CYS A 449 14.27 10.12 -8.26
N ALA A 450 14.69 8.92 -7.89
CA ALA A 450 16.01 8.71 -7.31
C ALA A 450 16.64 7.39 -7.73
N ALA A 451 17.97 7.39 -7.81
CA ALA A 451 18.78 6.21 -8.04
C ALA A 451 19.94 6.12 -7.06
N LEU A 452 20.29 4.89 -6.67
CA LEU A 452 21.47 4.58 -5.89
C LEU A 452 22.54 3.95 -6.78
N ASN A 453 23.78 4.32 -6.51
CA ASN A 453 24.95 3.71 -7.13
C ASN A 453 25.18 2.28 -6.57
N HIS A 454 26.05 1.47 -7.20
CA HIS A 454 26.12 0.02 -6.92
C HIS A 454 26.48 -0.31 -5.45
N ASN A 455 27.27 0.54 -4.80
CA ASN A 455 27.71 0.38 -3.42
C ASN A 455 26.87 1.18 -2.41
N ALA A 456 25.80 1.83 -2.87
CA ALA A 456 24.87 2.64 -2.08
C ALA A 456 25.56 3.75 -1.25
N THR A 457 26.62 4.36 -1.78
CA THR A 457 27.29 5.53 -1.18
C THR A 457 26.93 6.85 -1.85
N LEU A 458 26.46 6.82 -3.10
CA LEU A 458 26.02 7.98 -3.86
C LEU A 458 24.57 7.78 -4.30
N ALA A 459 23.76 8.82 -4.11
CA ALA A 459 22.38 8.88 -4.57
C ALA A 459 22.22 10.05 -5.55
N ALA A 460 21.52 9.83 -6.66
CA ALA A 460 21.07 10.88 -7.55
C ALA A 460 19.58 11.13 -7.29
N LEU A 461 19.22 12.38 -6.99
CA LEU A 461 17.84 12.82 -6.78
C LEU A 461 17.46 13.78 -7.89
N ALA A 462 16.61 13.35 -8.81
CA ALA A 462 16.16 14.17 -9.94
C ALA A 462 14.77 14.73 -9.66
N TYR A 463 14.69 16.05 -9.61
CA TYR A 463 13.44 16.79 -9.50
C TYR A 463 12.78 16.91 -10.88
N SER A 464 11.45 16.94 -10.92
CA SER A 464 10.71 17.12 -12.18
C SER A 464 11.08 18.42 -12.92
N SER A 465 11.65 19.42 -12.23
CA SER A 465 12.17 20.66 -12.82
C SER A 465 13.46 20.48 -13.64
N GLY A 466 14.04 19.29 -13.68
CA GLY A 466 15.31 19.00 -14.35
C GLY A 466 16.55 19.23 -13.50
N HIS A 467 16.37 19.70 -12.27
CA HIS A 467 17.45 19.80 -11.30
C HIS A 467 17.76 18.42 -10.72
N ILE A 468 19.02 18.00 -10.78
CA ILE A 468 19.50 16.74 -10.22
C ILE A 468 20.49 17.04 -9.11
N CYS A 469 20.25 16.49 -7.93
CA CYS A 469 21.08 16.65 -6.75
C CYS A 469 21.80 15.32 -6.46
N LEU A 470 23.13 15.34 -6.52
CA LEU A 470 23.96 14.21 -6.14
C LEU A 470 24.26 14.31 -4.66
N VAL A 471 23.95 13.26 -3.91
CA VAL A 471 23.99 13.23 -2.44
C VAL A 471 24.82 12.04 -1.97
N ASP A 472 25.76 12.25 -1.05
CA ASP A 472 26.41 11.14 -0.33
C ASP A 472 25.35 10.48 0.56
N ALA A 473 25.05 9.21 0.30
CA ALA A 473 23.94 8.49 0.93
C ALA A 473 24.18 8.21 2.43
N ARG A 474 25.41 8.38 2.94
CA ARG A 474 25.76 8.16 4.35
C ARG A 474 25.63 9.44 5.18
N SER A 475 26.17 10.55 4.68
CA SER A 475 26.09 11.85 5.35
C SER A 475 24.84 12.65 4.98
N LEU A 476 24.17 12.25 3.90
CA LEU A 476 23.10 13.00 3.22
C LEU A 476 23.57 14.38 2.75
N GLU A 477 24.87 14.58 2.50
CA GLU A 477 25.44 15.82 1.96
C GLU A 477 25.31 15.89 0.45
N THR A 478 24.82 17.04 -0.05
CA THR A 478 24.88 17.35 -1.47
C THR A 478 26.33 17.48 -1.88
N VAL A 479 26.75 16.59 -2.77
CA VAL A 479 28.09 16.54 -3.38
C VAL A 479 28.15 17.49 -4.57
N ALA A 480 27.11 17.46 -5.42
CA ALA A 480 27.05 18.25 -6.63
C ALA A 480 25.61 18.40 -7.13
N THR A 481 25.40 19.32 -8.06
CA THR A 481 24.10 19.57 -8.70
C THR A 481 24.27 19.69 -10.20
N ILE A 482 23.37 19.06 -10.94
CA ILE A 482 23.30 19.12 -12.40
C ILE A 482 21.96 19.78 -12.76
N ASN A 483 21.95 20.68 -13.75
CA ASN A 483 20.70 21.21 -14.30
C ASN A 483 20.58 20.74 -15.73
N THR A 484 19.59 19.89 -15.99
CA THR A 484 19.39 19.30 -17.31
C THR A 484 18.79 20.27 -18.32
N ALA A 485 18.26 21.42 -17.87
CA ALA A 485 17.42 22.34 -18.63
C ALA A 485 16.11 21.72 -19.20
N GLN A 486 15.88 20.43 -18.97
CA GLN A 486 14.65 19.72 -19.33
C GLN A 486 13.63 19.84 -18.20
N ARG A 487 12.35 19.82 -18.53
CA ARG A 487 11.25 19.71 -17.56
C ARG A 487 10.63 18.32 -17.63
N ASP A 488 9.89 17.98 -16.60
CA ASP A 488 9.14 16.75 -16.45
C ASP A 488 10.07 15.51 -16.45
N VAL A 489 11.20 15.59 -15.73
CA VAL A 489 12.08 14.43 -15.51
C VAL A 489 11.35 13.42 -14.63
N CYS A 490 11.19 12.19 -15.12
CA CYS A 490 10.47 11.11 -14.45
C CYS A 490 11.37 9.95 -13.99
N ALA A 491 12.54 9.76 -14.60
CA ALA A 491 13.49 8.72 -14.20
C ALA A 491 14.95 9.19 -14.31
N VAL A 492 15.79 8.67 -13.41
CA VAL A 492 17.23 8.94 -13.36
C VAL A 492 17.96 7.65 -13.01
N GLU A 493 19.14 7.43 -13.59
CA GLU A 493 19.96 6.26 -13.29
C GLU A 493 21.46 6.56 -13.50
N LEU A 494 22.30 5.95 -12.68
CA LEU A 494 23.75 6.05 -12.82
C LEU A 494 24.25 5.00 -13.82
N SER A 495 25.24 5.35 -14.64
CA SER A 495 25.88 4.39 -15.53
C SER A 495 26.59 3.31 -14.73
N ARG A 496 26.85 2.16 -15.36
CA ARG A 496 27.47 1.00 -14.70
C ARG A 496 28.87 1.30 -14.14
N ASP A 497 29.63 2.13 -14.85
CA ASP A 497 30.96 2.62 -14.47
C ASP A 497 30.93 3.87 -13.57
N GLU A 498 29.73 4.37 -13.26
CA GLU A 498 29.47 5.53 -12.39
C GLU A 498 30.18 6.82 -12.82
N ASP A 499 30.48 6.93 -14.12
CA ASP A 499 31.16 8.07 -14.70
C ASP A 499 30.18 9.06 -15.37
N SER A 500 28.95 8.62 -15.56
CA SER A 500 27.86 9.35 -16.20
C SER A 500 26.52 9.01 -15.56
N LEU A 501 25.54 9.86 -15.83
CA LEU A 501 24.19 9.77 -15.33
C LEU A 501 23.22 9.98 -16.48
N VAL A 502 22.15 9.21 -16.49
CA VAL A 502 21.11 9.25 -17.51
C VAL A 502 19.83 9.79 -16.87
N ALA A 503 19.16 10.71 -17.56
CA ALA A 503 17.87 11.26 -17.16
C ALA A 503 16.85 11.10 -18.30
N VAL A 504 15.62 10.77 -17.94
CA VAL A 504 14.49 10.55 -18.86
C VAL A 504 13.32 11.43 -18.47
N THR A 505 12.68 12.07 -19.44
CA THR A 505 11.47 12.87 -19.24
C THR A 505 10.19 12.09 -19.51
N GLU A 506 9.04 12.61 -19.06
CA GLU A 506 7.70 12.07 -19.35
C GLU A 506 7.43 11.93 -20.86
N SER A 507 8.07 12.77 -21.68
CA SER A 507 7.96 12.78 -23.15
C SER A 507 8.93 11.82 -23.84
N GLY A 508 9.81 11.13 -23.11
CA GLY A 508 10.81 10.21 -23.66
C GLY A 508 12.11 10.89 -24.10
N ALA A 509 12.34 12.16 -23.78
CA ALA A 509 13.65 12.78 -24.00
C ALA A 509 14.68 12.12 -23.09
N LEU A 510 15.83 11.75 -23.65
CA LEU A 510 16.90 11.01 -22.99
C LEU A 510 18.18 11.84 -23.01
N THR A 511 18.66 12.24 -21.83
CA THR A 511 19.94 12.97 -21.70
C THR A 511 20.94 12.20 -20.88
N ARG A 512 22.22 12.30 -21.26
CA ARG A 512 23.34 11.71 -20.55
C ARG A 512 24.32 12.80 -20.14
N TRP A 513 24.72 12.78 -18.87
CA TRP A 513 25.54 13.81 -18.23
C TRP A 513 26.79 13.19 -17.62
N SER A 514 27.93 13.86 -17.76
CA SER A 514 29.16 13.40 -17.11
C SER A 514 29.11 13.63 -15.60
N LEU A 515 29.63 12.70 -14.82
CA LEU A 515 29.87 12.87 -13.38
C LEU A 515 31.30 13.32 -13.07
N ARG A 516 32.13 13.52 -14.11
CA ARG A 516 33.48 14.07 -14.01
C ARG A 516 33.42 15.58 -13.80
N LYS A 517 34.59 16.22 -13.60
CA LYS A 517 34.73 17.65 -13.29
C LYS A 517 34.25 18.56 -14.43
N SER A 518 32.94 18.78 -14.51
CA SER A 518 32.24 19.87 -15.22
C SER A 518 30.74 19.59 -15.40
N HIS A 519 30.27 18.37 -15.15
CA HIS A 519 28.87 17.96 -15.34
C HIS A 519 28.29 18.35 -16.70
N GLU A 520 29.07 18.12 -17.75
CA GLU A 520 28.68 18.43 -19.13
C GLU A 520 27.71 17.40 -19.71
N LEU A 521 26.83 17.88 -20.59
CA LEU A 521 25.96 17.04 -21.41
C LEU A 521 26.81 16.25 -22.41
N LEU A 522 26.76 14.93 -22.32
CA LEU A 522 27.48 13.99 -23.19
C LEU A 522 26.67 13.63 -24.43
N ALA A 523 25.37 13.39 -24.26
CA ALA A 523 24.47 13.00 -25.34
C ALA A 523 23.03 13.42 -25.03
N GLU A 524 22.29 13.76 -26.09
CA GLU A 524 20.85 14.00 -26.04
C GLU A 524 20.19 13.25 -27.20
N SER A 525 19.10 12.56 -26.89
CA SER A 525 18.35 11.74 -27.83
C SER A 525 16.88 11.67 -27.40
N SER A 526 16.04 11.01 -28.18
CA SER A 526 14.62 10.85 -27.86
C SER A 526 14.20 9.41 -28.12
N LEU A 527 13.52 8.81 -27.15
CA LEU A 527 12.95 7.48 -27.27
C LEU A 527 11.67 7.56 -28.11
N ASP A 528 11.59 6.76 -29.17
CA ASP A 528 10.38 6.68 -29.99
C ASP A 528 9.28 5.87 -29.28
N ILE A 529 8.63 6.52 -28.32
CA ILE A 529 7.55 5.95 -27.51
C ILE A 529 6.15 6.12 -28.14
N GLY A 530 6.08 6.61 -29.38
CA GLY A 530 4.82 6.81 -30.11
C GLY A 530 3.89 7.89 -29.55
N ALA A 531 4.39 8.76 -28.67
CA ALA A 531 3.64 9.79 -27.99
C ALA A 531 3.55 11.07 -28.83
N SER A 532 2.42 11.31 -29.50
CA SER A 532 2.16 12.66 -30.04
C SER A 532 0.71 13.17 -29.94
N ALA A 533 -0.23 12.50 -29.26
CA ALA A 533 -1.62 12.99 -29.25
C ALA A 533 -2.52 12.66 -28.04
N LEU A 534 -2.14 11.79 -27.10
CA LEU A 534 -3.04 11.35 -26.01
C LEU A 534 -2.42 11.58 -24.62
N PRO A 535 -3.17 12.14 -23.64
CA PRO A 535 -2.67 12.42 -22.28
C PRO A 535 -2.07 11.18 -21.58
N ASP A 536 -2.68 10.01 -21.78
CA ASP A 536 -2.33 8.76 -21.08
C ASP A 536 -1.06 8.06 -21.60
N SER A 537 -0.34 8.69 -22.54
CA SER A 537 0.90 8.14 -23.13
C SER A 537 2.19 8.66 -22.50
N ARG A 538 2.07 9.54 -21.50
CA ARG A 538 3.22 10.07 -20.76
C ARG A 538 3.81 9.00 -19.84
N LEU A 539 5.14 8.99 -19.76
CA LEU A 539 5.86 8.14 -18.83
C LEU A 539 5.85 8.75 -17.42
N ASP A 540 5.88 7.89 -16.41
CA ASP A 540 6.13 8.25 -15.01
C ASP A 540 7.26 7.37 -14.45
N CYS A 541 7.59 7.52 -13.17
CA CYS A 541 8.67 6.78 -12.52
C CYS A 541 8.40 5.26 -12.37
N ASP A 542 7.13 4.83 -12.36
CA ASP A 542 6.75 3.43 -12.24
C ASP A 542 6.74 2.71 -13.59
N ARG A 543 6.74 3.48 -14.69
CA ARG A 543 6.66 2.99 -16.08
C ARG A 543 7.97 3.12 -16.85
N VAL A 544 9.06 3.44 -16.16
CA VAL A 544 10.44 3.44 -16.67
C VAL A 544 11.34 2.63 -15.75
N ALA A 545 12.10 1.70 -16.33
CA ALA A 545 13.05 0.88 -15.60
C ALA A 545 14.34 0.69 -16.42
N PHE A 546 15.46 0.52 -15.73
CA PHE A 546 16.75 0.29 -16.35
C PHE A 546 17.16 -1.17 -16.15
N THR A 547 17.78 -1.77 -17.16
CA THR A 547 18.31 -3.13 -17.03
C THR A 547 19.45 -3.17 -16.00
N PRO A 548 19.71 -4.30 -15.32
CA PRO A 548 20.73 -4.38 -14.26
C PRO A 548 22.16 -4.10 -14.75
N ASP A 549 22.43 -4.31 -16.03
CA ASP A 549 23.69 -3.96 -16.68
C ASP A 549 23.79 -2.47 -17.07
N ARG A 550 22.68 -1.72 -16.96
CA ARG A 550 22.56 -0.29 -17.29
C ARG A 550 22.81 0.04 -18.76
N ASP A 551 22.60 -0.92 -19.66
CA ASP A 551 22.80 -0.74 -21.10
C ASP A 551 21.48 -0.43 -21.84
N CYS A 552 20.33 -0.73 -21.22
CA CYS A 552 19.01 -0.58 -21.83
C CYS A 552 18.00 0.05 -20.87
N ILE A 553 17.01 0.75 -21.47
CA ILE A 553 15.84 1.31 -20.80
C ILE A 553 14.61 0.54 -21.27
N VAL A 554 13.76 0.17 -20.32
CA VAL A 554 12.40 -0.31 -20.57
C VAL A 554 11.45 0.84 -20.27
N ALA A 555 10.61 1.19 -21.22
CA ALA A 555 9.57 2.21 -21.06
C ALA A 555 8.21 1.61 -21.44
N ALA A 556 7.18 1.90 -20.65
CA ALA A 556 5.83 1.39 -20.85
C ALA A 556 4.82 2.54 -21.04
N PRO A 557 4.78 3.22 -22.20
CA PRO A 557 3.95 4.41 -22.41
C PRO A 557 2.44 4.11 -22.37
N ARG A 558 2.02 2.88 -22.70
CA ARG A 558 0.60 2.45 -22.61
C ARG A 558 0.45 1.01 -22.12
N ASP A 559 0.03 0.12 -23.02
CA ASP A 559 -0.29 -1.29 -22.82
C ASP A 559 0.88 -2.23 -23.16
N GLN A 560 2.03 -1.67 -23.57
CA GLN A 560 3.18 -2.41 -24.08
C GLN A 560 4.48 -1.87 -23.52
N CYS A 561 5.44 -2.75 -23.17
CA CYS A 561 6.80 -2.35 -22.85
C CYS A 561 7.66 -2.29 -24.10
N LEU A 562 8.44 -1.22 -24.22
CA LEU A 562 9.40 -0.95 -25.28
C LEU A 562 10.81 -0.96 -24.68
N ILE A 563 11.73 -1.68 -25.29
CA ILE A 563 13.12 -1.82 -24.83
C ILE A 563 14.01 -1.02 -25.76
N PHE A 564 14.74 -0.04 -25.23
CA PHE A 564 15.65 0.82 -25.97
C PHE A 564 17.09 0.62 -25.49
N ASN A 565 18.04 0.66 -26.42
CA ASN A 565 19.45 0.79 -26.06
C ASN A 565 19.74 2.25 -25.68
N ILE A 566 20.47 2.47 -24.57
CA ILE A 566 20.68 3.84 -24.05
C ILE A 566 21.63 4.64 -24.95
N ASP A 567 22.64 4.00 -25.55
CA ASP A 567 23.63 4.68 -26.38
C ASP A 567 23.08 5.12 -27.74
N SER A 568 22.31 4.25 -28.39
CA SER A 568 21.75 4.53 -29.71
C SER A 568 20.34 5.13 -29.68
N ALA A 569 19.67 5.11 -28.53
CA ALA A 569 18.25 5.41 -28.36
C ALA A 569 17.32 4.58 -29.30
N SER A 570 17.83 3.48 -29.86
CA SER A 570 17.10 2.67 -30.82
C SER A 570 16.27 1.59 -30.13
N LEU A 571 15.05 1.37 -30.62
CA LEU A 571 14.19 0.28 -30.18
C LEU A 571 14.86 -1.07 -30.48
N SER A 572 15.11 -1.85 -29.44
CA SER A 572 15.71 -3.19 -29.51
C SER A 572 14.63 -4.27 -29.66
N ASP A 573 13.60 -4.22 -28.81
CA ASP A 573 12.48 -5.18 -28.82
C ASP A 573 11.25 -4.62 -28.06
N CYS A 574 10.12 -5.34 -28.08
CA CYS A 574 8.93 -4.99 -27.31
C CYS A 574 8.14 -6.22 -26.82
N THR A 575 7.51 -6.10 -25.65
CA THR A 575 6.67 -7.17 -25.07
C THR A 575 5.33 -7.28 -25.80
N ARG A 576 4.56 -8.33 -25.56
CA ARG A 576 3.15 -8.35 -26.00
C ARG A 576 2.30 -7.39 -25.17
N ARG A 577 1.18 -6.97 -25.74
CA ARG A 577 0.25 -5.99 -25.15
C ARG A 577 -0.60 -6.56 -24.01
N HIS A 578 -0.78 -5.78 -22.95
CA HIS A 578 -1.84 -5.94 -21.97
C HIS A 578 -3.20 -5.54 -22.56
N LYS A 579 -4.29 -5.88 -21.86
CA LYS A 579 -5.64 -5.44 -22.28
C LYS A 579 -5.92 -4.00 -21.84
N ASP A 580 -5.25 -3.56 -20.79
CA ASP A 580 -5.38 -2.24 -20.21
C ASP A 580 -4.00 -1.60 -19.98
N LEU A 581 -3.98 -0.41 -19.38
CA LEU A 581 -2.77 0.34 -19.08
C LEU A 581 -1.81 -0.47 -18.20
N ILE A 582 -0.51 -0.39 -18.50
CA ILE A 582 0.53 -0.89 -17.59
C ILE A 582 0.68 0.13 -16.48
N SER A 583 0.43 -0.31 -15.25
CA SER A 583 0.54 0.52 -14.04
C SER A 583 1.97 0.58 -13.51
N VAL A 584 2.72 -0.53 -13.61
CA VAL A 584 4.08 -0.62 -13.07
C VAL A 584 4.92 -1.63 -13.83
N ILE A 585 6.20 -1.30 -13.99
CA ILE A 585 7.23 -2.20 -14.51
C ILE A 585 8.37 -2.38 -13.52
N ASP A 586 9.09 -3.48 -13.68
CA ASP A 586 10.32 -3.73 -12.94
C ASP A 586 11.25 -4.65 -13.72
N VAL A 587 12.55 -4.58 -13.43
CA VAL A 587 13.56 -5.42 -14.09
C VAL A 587 14.52 -5.97 -13.05
N ALA A 588 14.74 -7.28 -13.08
CA ALA A 588 15.72 -7.95 -12.22
C ALA A 588 16.35 -9.14 -12.94
N ALA A 589 17.66 -9.33 -12.72
CA ALA A 589 18.45 -10.36 -13.39
C ALA A 589 18.29 -10.31 -14.93
N ASP A 590 17.72 -11.35 -15.53
CA ASP A 590 17.44 -11.48 -16.97
C ASP A 590 15.94 -11.43 -17.30
N ARG A 591 15.13 -10.89 -16.37
CA ARG A 591 13.67 -10.83 -16.48
C ARG A 591 13.14 -9.42 -16.31
N MET A 592 12.06 -9.15 -17.00
CA MET A 592 11.26 -7.94 -16.85
C MET A 592 9.82 -8.29 -16.49
N LEU A 593 9.21 -7.38 -15.76
CA LEU A 593 7.87 -7.46 -15.21
C LEU A 593 7.05 -6.31 -15.76
N SER A 594 5.82 -6.59 -16.17
CA SER A 594 4.81 -5.56 -16.40
C SER A 594 3.50 -5.98 -15.75
N ALA A 595 2.97 -5.14 -14.87
CA ALA A 595 1.67 -5.34 -14.25
C ALA A 595 0.69 -4.28 -14.75
N SER A 596 -0.59 -4.66 -14.86
CA SER A 596 -1.60 -3.83 -15.49
C SER A 596 -2.85 -3.68 -14.63
N GLU A 597 -3.62 -2.63 -14.93
CA GLU A 597 -4.94 -2.37 -14.38
C GLU A 597 -5.96 -3.49 -14.70
N ASP A 598 -5.67 -4.34 -15.71
CA ASP A 598 -6.47 -5.53 -16.01
C ASP A 598 -6.28 -6.69 -14.99
N GLY A 599 -5.41 -6.51 -14.00
CA GLY A 599 -5.11 -7.51 -12.97
C GLY A 599 -4.10 -8.59 -13.40
N THR A 600 -3.54 -8.45 -14.60
CA THR A 600 -2.56 -9.41 -15.14
C THR A 600 -1.13 -8.95 -14.93
N VAL A 601 -0.25 -9.92 -14.73
CA VAL A 601 1.20 -9.71 -14.69
C VAL A 601 1.82 -10.46 -15.86
N ARG A 602 2.62 -9.79 -16.67
CA ARG A 602 3.47 -10.44 -17.67
C ARG A 602 4.91 -10.46 -17.18
N VAL A 603 5.57 -11.59 -17.40
CA VAL A 603 7.00 -11.76 -17.13
C VAL A 603 7.67 -12.18 -18.41
N ALA A 604 8.60 -11.36 -18.89
CA ALA A 604 9.40 -11.65 -20.07
C ALA A 604 10.85 -11.91 -19.67
N GLN A 605 11.43 -12.98 -20.21
CA GLN A 605 12.85 -13.28 -20.09
C GLN A 605 13.58 -12.79 -21.34
N TYR A 606 14.62 -11.98 -21.17
CA TYR A 606 15.40 -11.43 -22.27
C TYR A 606 16.81 -12.01 -22.31
N ARG A 607 17.43 -11.97 -23.49
CA ARG A 607 18.83 -12.35 -23.70
C ARG A 607 19.51 -11.35 -24.61
N LYS A 608 20.81 -11.11 -24.38
CA LYS A 608 21.66 -10.40 -25.33
C LYS A 608 21.96 -11.33 -26.50
N VAL A 609 21.74 -10.84 -27.72
CA VAL A 609 21.95 -11.55 -28.99
C VAL A 609 23.06 -10.89 -29.78
#